data_AF-A0A6L3IHV0-F1
#
_entry.id   AF-A0A6L3IHV0-F1
#
_cell.length_a   1.000
_cell.length_b   1.000
_cell.length_c   1.000
_cell.angle_alpha   90.00
_cell.angle_beta   90.00
_cell.angle_gamma   90.00
#
_symmetry.space_group_name_H-M   'P 1'
#
loop_
_entity.id
_entity.type
_entity.pdbx_description
1 polymer ?
#
loop_
_entity_poly.entity_id
_entity_poly.type
_entity_poly.pdbx_seq_one_letter_code
_entity_poly.pdbx_strand_id
1 'polypeptide(L)' 'MKVTHIFWSLGFGGIETMLVNIANAQAEAGSEVSVLIINELYEQSLVNSLDKRVNLVFLNRKKGAIT' A
#
# COMPACT_ATOMS: atom_id res chain seq x y z
N MET A 1 -4.31 -12.16 13.12
CA MET A 1 -3.65 -12.71 11.91
C MET A 1 -2.62 -11.70 11.42
N LYS A 2 -1.56 -12.13 10.73
CA LYS A 2 -0.59 -11.22 10.10
C LYS A 2 -0.79 -11.23 8.60
N VAL A 3 -0.96 -10.05 7.98
CA VAL A 3 -1.24 -9.90 6.56
C VAL A 3 -0.26 -8.91 5.95
N THR A 4 0.37 -9.28 4.84
CA THR A 4 1.25 -8.38 4.09
C THR A 4 0.76 -8.29 2.65
N HIS A 5 0.37 -7.08 2.25
CA HIS A 5 0.05 -6.76 0.88
C HIS A 5 1.30 -6.24 0.19
N ILE A 6 1.61 -6.75 -1.01
CA ILE A 6 2.76 -6.30 -1.80
C ILE A 6 2.21 -5.73 -3.10
N PHE A 7 2.52 -4.47 -3.38
CA PHE A 7 2.07 -3.76 -4.56
C PHE A 7 3.23 -3.15 -5.31
N TRP A 8 3.16 -3.19 -6.65
CA TRP A 8 4.24 -2.65 -7.48
C TRP A 8 4.27 -1.12 -7.41
N SER A 9 3.16 -0.46 -7.72
CA SER A 9 2.95 0.99 -7.62
C SER A 9 1.55 1.23 -7.05
N LEU A 10 1.32 2.32 -6.34
CA LEU A 10 0.01 2.67 -5.77
C LEU A 10 -0.57 3.90 -6.48
N GLY A 11 -1.02 3.77 -7.73
CA GLY A 11 -1.63 4.88 -8.47
C GLY A 11 -3.10 5.15 -8.12
N PHE A 12 -3.76 6.01 -8.88
CA PHE A 12 -5.21 6.18 -8.83
C PHE A 12 -5.91 5.15 -9.73
N GLY A 13 -6.58 4.18 -9.12
CA GLY A 13 -7.35 3.17 -9.81
C GLY A 13 -8.25 2.38 -8.85
N GLY A 14 -9.11 1.52 -9.41
CA GLY A 14 -10.07 0.75 -8.64
C GLY A 14 -9.40 -0.28 -7.72
N ILE A 15 -8.31 -0.90 -8.17
CA ILE A 15 -7.63 -1.95 -7.41
C ILE A 15 -6.79 -1.36 -6.26
N GLU A 16 -6.18 -0.20 -6.47
CA GLU A 16 -5.43 0.53 -5.44
C GLU A 16 -6.36 1.07 -4.35
N THR A 17 -7.53 1.60 -4.74
CA THR A 17 -8.56 2.01 -3.79
C THR A 17 -9.07 0.80 -2.98
N MET A 18 -9.29 -0.33 -3.64
CA MET A 18 -9.70 -1.56 -2.98
C MET A 18 -8.65 -2.08 -2.00
N LEU A 19 -7.36 -2.00 -2.35
CA LEU A 19 -6.27 -2.38 -1.45
C LEU A 19 -6.33 -1.59 -0.14
N VAL A 20 -6.46 -0.27 -0.22
CA VAL A 20 -6.54 0.60 0.97
C VAL A 20 -7.75 0.21 1.82
N ASN A 21 -8.92 0.04 1.21
CA ASN A 21 -10.14 -0.35 1.93
C ASN A 21 -9.99 -1.70 2.65
N ILE A 22 -9.41 -2.70 1.98
CA ILE A 22 -9.16 -4.03 2.57
C ILE A 22 -8.16 -3.94 3.71
N ALA A 23 -7.05 -3.23 3.53
CA ALA A 23 -6.03 -3.07 4.55
C ALA A 23 -6.59 -2.39 5.82
N ASN A 24 -7.39 -1.34 5.63
CA ASN A 24 -8.05 -0.63 6.73
C ASN A 24 -9.05 -1.52 7.46
N ALA A 25 -9.92 -2.22 6.72
CA ALA A 25 -10.90 -3.14 7.32
C ALA A 25 -10.23 -4.29 8.08
N GLN A 26 -9.10 -4.82 7.57
CA GLN A 26 -8.32 -5.85 8.26
C GLN A 26 -7.68 -5.33 9.55
N ALA A 27 -7.14 -4.11 9.53
CA ALA A 27 -6.59 -3.47 10.73
C ALA A 27 -7.69 -3.15 11.75
N GLU A 28 -8.87 -2.75 11.29
CA GLU A 28 -10.06 -2.55 12.12
C GLU A 28 -10.50 -3.85 12.80
N ALA A 29 -10.49 -4.97 12.08
CA ALA A 29 -10.78 -6.30 12.61
C ALA A 29 -9.68 -6.88 13.52
N GLY A 30 -8.63 -6.12 13.84
CA GLY A 30 -7.57 -6.52 14.77
C GLY A 30 -6.44 -7.34 14.14
N SER A 31 -6.29 -7.33 12.81
CA SER A 31 -5.12 -7.94 12.17
C SER A 31 -3.90 -7.01 12.19
N GLU A 32 -2.72 -7.61 12.26
CA GLU A 32 -1.46 -6.91 12.01
C GLU A 32 -1.26 -6.82 10.49
N VAL A 33 -1.47 -5.62 9.92
CA VAL A 33 -1.43 -5.41 8.47
C VAL A 33 -0.19 -4.61 8.09
N SER A 34 0.51 -5.07 7.06
CA SER A 34 1.58 -4.32 6.40
C SER A 34 1.27 -4.15 4.92
N VAL A 35 1.61 -2.98 4.38
CA VAL A 35 1.55 -2.68 2.95
C VAL A 35 2.96 -2.35 2.48
N LEU A 36 3.47 -3.12 1.53
CA LEU A 36 4.75 -2.88 0.86
C LEU A 36 4.51 -2.30 -0.53
N ILE A 37 5.06 -1.12 -0.80
CA ILE A 37 5.06 -0.50 -2.12
C ILE A 37 6.46 -0.60 -2.71
N ILE A 38 6.60 -1.28 -3.85
CA ILE A 38 7.90 -1.59 -4.44
C ILE A 38 8.51 -0.35 -5.10
N ASN A 39 7.74 0.33 -5.94
CA ASN A 39 8.19 1.43 -6.79
C ASN A 39 7.97 2.78 -6.09
N GLU A 40 8.74 3.79 -6.48
CA GLU A 40 8.58 5.18 -5.99
C GLU A 40 7.35 5.90 -6.60
N LEU A 41 6.43 5.15 -7.22
CA LEU A 41 5.21 5.68 -7.83
C LEU A 41 4.03 5.34 -6.94
N TYR A 42 3.57 6.34 -6.18
CA TYR A 42 2.38 6.22 -5.37
C TYR A 42 1.63 7.54 -5.29
N GLU A 43 0.33 7.43 -5.07
CA GLU A 43 -0.58 8.53 -4.90
C GLU A 43 -0.67 8.87 -3.40
N GLN A 44 -0.24 10.09 -3.04
CA GLN A 44 -0.13 10.49 -1.63
C GLN A 44 -1.49 10.48 -0.92
N SER A 45 -2.57 10.78 -1.63
CA SER A 45 -3.92 10.76 -1.05
C SER A 45 -4.37 9.35 -0.63
N LEU A 46 -3.97 8.30 -1.35
CA LEU A 46 -4.22 6.90 -0.97
C LEU A 46 -3.31 6.44 0.17
N VAL A 47 -2.06 6.91 0.20
CA VAL A 47 -1.17 6.67 1.34
C VAL A 47 -1.74 7.28 2.62
N ASN A 48 -2.26 8.50 2.53
CA ASN A 48 -2.81 9.22 3.68
C ASN A 48 -4.14 8.63 4.17
N SER A 49 -4.85 7.86 3.34
CA SER A 49 -6.10 7.21 3.73
C SER A 49 -5.90 5.84 4.37
N LEU A 50 -4.67 5.30 4.41
CA LEU A 50 -4.35 4.13 5.21
C LEU A 50 -4.51 4.44 6.71
N ASP A 51 -5.12 3.51 7.43
CA ASP A 51 -5.25 3.58 8.88
C ASP A 51 -3.86 3.59 9.53
N LYS A 52 -3.67 4.39 10.58
CA LYS A 52 -2.41 4.51 11.33
C LYS A 52 -1.87 3.19 11.90
N ARG A 53 -2.72 2.17 12.02
CA ARG A 53 -2.36 0.80 12.45
C ARG A 53 -1.72 -0.01 11.34
N VAL A 54 -1.92 0.37 10.08
CA VAL A 54 -1.30 -0.29 8.93
C VAL A 54 0.16 0.15 8.85
N ASN A 55 1.07 -0.82 8.88
CA ASN A 55 2.49 -0.55 8.70
C ASN A 55 2.81 -0.39 7.22
N LEU A 56 3.18 0.82 6.80
CA LEU A 56 3.51 1.13 5.41
C LEU A 56 5.03 1.11 5.20
N VAL A 57 5.49 0.36 4.20
CA VAL A 57 6.91 0.23 3.86
C VAL A 57 7.12 0.52 2.38
N PHE A 58 8.08 1.38 2.08
CA PHE A 58 8.50 1.68 0.70
C PHE A 58 9.84 1.01 0.42
N LEU A 59 9.93 0.24 -0.67
CA LEU A 59 11.20 -0.35 -1.12
C LEU A 59 12.02 0.60 -2.00
N ASN A 60 11.44 1.73 -2.41
CA ASN A 60 12.10 2.79 -3.18
C ASN A 60 12.82 2.27 -4.43
N ARG A 61 12.19 1.36 -5.18
CA ARG A 61 12.72 0.96 -6.48
C ARG A 61 12.59 2.14 -7.42
N LYS A 62 13.72 2.66 -7.90
CA LYS A 62 13.75 3.66 -8.97
C LYS A 62 13.18 3.07 -10.27
N LYS A 63 12.50 3.88 -11.08
CA LYS A 63 12.14 3.47 -12.45
C LYS A 63 13.43 3.05 -13.18
N GLY A 64 13.42 1.85 -13.75
CA GLY A 64 14.50 1.42 -14.62
C GLY A 64 14.54 2.32 -15.86
N ALA A 65 15.73 2.76 -16.26
CA ALA A 65 15.93 3.37 -17.57
C ALA A 65 15.70 2.28 -18.62
N ILE A 66 14.66 2.45 -19.44
CA ILE A 66 14.57 1.74 -20.72
C ILE A 66 15.19 2.72 -21.70
N THR A 67 16.51 2.61 -21.89
CA THR A 67 17.25 3.35 -22.93
C THR A 67 17.17 2.60 -24.24
#